data_AF-A0A966NWV2-F1
#
_entry.id   AF-A0A966NWV2-F1
#
_cell.length_a   1.000
_cell.length_b   1.000
_cell.length_c   1.000
_cell.angle_alpha   90.00
_cell.angle_beta   90.00
_cell.angle_gamma   90.00
#
_symmetry.space_group_name_H-M   'P 1'
#
loop_
_entity.id
_entity.type
_entity.pdbx_description
1 polymer ?
#
loop_
_entity_poly.entity_id
_entity_poly.type
_entity_poly.pdbx_seq_one_letter_code
_entity_poly.pdbx_strand_id
1 'polypeptide(L)'
;MSKEKTSQDRSNEDLRKSKKPAKDNRSRVALALVASILAFLVVAVSQSASAAVTCDIGFEEIGFDYATATNIVGDGTHVGDSVLYSGVATRTCGGVPTTIDALVTTSALVDATVVHYEVNTASAGPDTSANTTTNFFEVDITALRTGGHADFTFAFYKQGTYPSSPVPITLENVKATAIDIDNKTYGILSSLDSFTLANDTRLSHDYAGGGFPATVTFTGNPSNGTNDIRDRVTASYSTLQSFMYRVGVGDKDSNGQTLYFGLAFQDLGWSPSTPVTTGTEYTLSYNANGGTGTTPTSVTATVGSALTIATNTGPTPLVRTNYTFTNWNTQANGLGTSYAPGASTFMPGSNVTLYAIWTPVDHTLSYDLNGAAGTPPTSQTVTHDTTTVVTSSVPTRTGYTFTGWNTLANGTGTSYATGATTSPITTDVTLYAIWSADEVTTTTSTTSTTLPASTTTVPVTSPPTPVKYWTVSFDPNGATSGAVPPSSLIFDTGLYNIPGNYWSLAKADGSAFLGWNPKADGSGILYSSGAKMQVTSNVVLYAIWSPTATSVPTTIATPELQVIVPTSPNPDDLLVSFPDQLPKTGIDLGREVLAAFVLGLATLALAFERRFRMLLTALRRTRRAGR
;
A
#
# COMPACT_ATOMS: atom_id res chain seq x y z
N MET A 1 80.77 -40.65 -44.92
CA MET A 1 81.52 -39.67 -44.08
C MET A 1 80.88 -38.32 -44.33
N SER A 2 80.46 -37.50 -43.38
CA SER A 2 80.55 -37.46 -41.93
C SER A 2 79.66 -36.30 -41.50
N LYS A 3 78.83 -36.52 -40.47
CA LYS A 3 78.30 -35.53 -39.49
C LYS A 3 77.47 -34.33 -40.00
N GLU A 4 76.57 -33.94 -39.10
CA GLU A 4 76.00 -32.59 -38.97
C GLU A 4 74.72 -32.29 -39.75
N LYS A 5 73.60 -32.83 -39.24
CA LYS A 5 72.29 -32.17 -39.34
C LYS A 5 71.47 -32.51 -38.10
N THR A 6 71.88 -31.94 -36.96
CA THR A 6 71.20 -32.14 -35.67
C THR A 6 71.20 -30.84 -34.88
N SER A 7 70.45 -29.84 -35.34
CA SER A 7 70.16 -28.64 -34.53
C SER A 7 68.92 -27.84 -34.95
N GLN A 8 68.09 -28.34 -35.88
CA GLN A 8 66.95 -27.55 -36.38
C GLN A 8 65.57 -28.23 -36.27
N ASP A 9 65.52 -29.53 -35.95
CA ASP A 9 64.25 -30.24 -35.74
C ASP A 9 63.77 -30.30 -34.29
N ARG A 10 64.61 -30.01 -33.29
CA ARG A 10 64.18 -30.01 -31.87
C ARG A 10 63.47 -28.73 -31.41
N SER A 11 63.53 -27.62 -32.16
CA SER A 11 62.82 -26.39 -31.77
C SER A 11 61.41 -26.26 -32.35
N ASN A 12 61.05 -27.06 -33.37
CA ASN A 12 59.73 -27.01 -34.00
C ASN A 12 58.72 -27.99 -33.38
N GLU A 13 59.19 -28.97 -32.61
CA GLU A 13 58.31 -29.92 -31.92
C GLU A 13 57.81 -29.38 -30.57
N ASP A 14 58.58 -28.52 -29.90
CA ASP A 14 58.16 -27.87 -28.65
C ASP A 14 57.22 -26.66 -28.84
N LEU A 15 57.23 -26.00 -30.01
CA LEU A 15 56.26 -24.92 -30.31
C LEU A 15 54.88 -25.42 -30.76
N ARG A 16 54.73 -26.71 -31.08
CA ARG A 16 53.44 -27.31 -31.47
C ARG A 16 52.64 -27.90 -30.29
N LYS A 17 53.24 -28.03 -29.11
CA LYS A 17 52.56 -28.56 -27.91
C LYS A 17 52.01 -27.49 -26.95
N SER A 18 52.18 -26.18 -27.22
CA SER A 18 51.70 -25.12 -26.32
C SER A 18 50.55 -24.24 -26.86
N LYS A 19 49.89 -24.60 -27.97
CA LYS A 19 48.81 -23.79 -28.58
C LYS A 19 47.45 -24.53 -28.64
N LYS A 20 46.92 -24.90 -27.47
CA LYS A 20 45.47 -25.01 -27.16
C LYS A 20 45.39 -25.26 -25.64
N PRO A 21 44.79 -24.35 -24.85
CA PRO A 21 43.34 -24.11 -24.92
C PRO A 21 42.95 -22.66 -24.62
N ALA A 22 43.33 -21.68 -25.45
CA ALA A 22 42.86 -20.30 -25.26
C ALA A 22 41.51 -20.01 -25.95
N LYS A 23 41.10 -20.86 -26.92
CA LYS A 23 39.85 -20.68 -27.67
C LYS A 23 38.64 -21.28 -26.92
N ASP A 24 38.83 -22.39 -26.21
CA ASP A 24 37.77 -23.02 -25.41
C ASP A 24 37.40 -22.20 -24.16
N ASN A 25 38.36 -21.59 -23.47
CA ASN A 25 38.02 -20.76 -22.31
C ASN A 25 37.31 -19.46 -22.70
N ARG A 26 37.60 -18.86 -23.86
CA ARG A 26 36.85 -17.68 -24.32
C ARG A 26 35.43 -18.04 -24.76
N SER A 27 35.23 -19.20 -25.38
CA SER A 27 33.89 -19.69 -25.74
C SER A 27 33.09 -20.13 -24.51
N ARG A 28 33.73 -20.77 -23.51
CA ARG A 28 33.06 -21.15 -22.25
C ARG A 28 32.75 -19.97 -21.35
N VAL A 29 33.63 -18.97 -21.28
CA VAL A 29 33.36 -17.72 -20.55
C VAL A 29 32.31 -16.87 -21.28
N ALA A 30 32.32 -16.81 -22.62
CA ALA A 30 31.27 -16.11 -23.37
C ALA A 30 29.91 -16.83 -23.28
N LEU A 31 29.88 -18.17 -23.30
CA LEU A 31 28.66 -18.96 -23.14
C LEU A 31 28.13 -18.87 -21.69
N ALA A 32 29.02 -18.83 -20.70
CA ALA A 32 28.64 -18.58 -19.30
C ALA A 32 28.16 -17.15 -19.08
N LEU A 33 28.77 -16.14 -19.72
CA LEU A 33 28.31 -14.74 -19.64
C LEU A 33 26.95 -14.57 -20.32
N VAL A 34 26.73 -15.20 -21.48
CA VAL A 34 25.45 -15.18 -22.19
C VAL A 34 24.40 -15.98 -21.43
N ALA A 35 24.74 -17.11 -20.82
CA ALA A 35 23.84 -17.88 -19.96
C ALA A 35 23.53 -17.15 -18.64
N SER A 36 24.48 -16.40 -18.06
CA SER A 36 24.24 -15.55 -16.90
C SER A 36 23.43 -14.30 -17.25
N ILE A 37 23.61 -13.71 -18.43
CA ILE A 37 22.78 -12.60 -18.92
C ILE A 37 21.38 -13.11 -19.29
N LEU A 38 21.23 -14.29 -19.90
CA LEU A 38 19.93 -14.92 -20.13
C LEU A 38 19.28 -15.36 -18.81
N ALA A 39 20.03 -15.85 -17.83
CA ALA A 39 19.49 -16.18 -16.51
C ALA A 39 19.12 -14.91 -15.74
N PHE A 40 19.87 -13.81 -15.87
CA PHE A 40 19.46 -12.51 -15.34
C PHE A 40 18.26 -11.94 -16.08
N LEU A 41 18.13 -12.14 -17.40
CA LEU A 41 16.96 -11.72 -18.17
C LEU A 41 15.75 -12.60 -17.84
N VAL A 42 15.93 -13.91 -17.65
CA VAL A 42 14.86 -14.84 -17.27
C VAL A 42 14.44 -14.60 -15.83
N VAL A 43 15.36 -14.31 -14.90
CA VAL A 43 15.04 -13.91 -13.50
C VAL A 43 14.43 -12.50 -13.44
N ALA A 44 14.86 -11.56 -14.29
CA ALA A 44 14.20 -10.25 -14.42
C ALA A 44 12.83 -10.34 -15.12
N VAL A 45 12.61 -11.33 -15.99
CA VAL A 45 11.32 -11.62 -16.65
C VAL A 45 10.44 -12.56 -15.81
N SER A 46 10.97 -13.20 -14.76
CA SER A 46 10.19 -14.04 -13.82
C SER A 46 10.06 -13.48 -12.40
N GLN A 47 10.52 -12.25 -12.16
CA GLN A 47 10.16 -11.44 -11.00
C GLN A 47 9.83 -10.01 -11.41
N SER A 48 8.75 -9.87 -12.17
CA SER A 48 7.89 -8.70 -12.10
C SER A 48 6.46 -9.15 -12.34
N ALA A 49 5.98 -10.04 -11.46
CA ALA A 49 4.61 -9.85 -11.01
C ALA A 49 4.60 -8.44 -10.43
N SER A 50 4.15 -7.44 -11.21
CA SER A 50 3.81 -6.15 -10.64
C SER A 50 2.95 -6.48 -9.44
N ALA A 51 3.38 -6.10 -8.24
CA ALA A 51 2.54 -6.27 -7.05
C ALA A 51 1.15 -5.75 -7.42
N ALA A 52 0.12 -6.58 -7.25
CA ALA A 52 -1.24 -6.20 -7.60
C ALA A 52 -1.52 -4.88 -6.87
N VAL A 53 -1.87 -3.86 -7.65
CA VAL A 53 -2.17 -2.54 -7.08
C VAL A 53 -3.55 -2.68 -6.43
N THR A 54 -3.63 -2.46 -5.12
CA THR A 54 -4.91 -2.45 -4.41
C THR A 54 -5.55 -1.08 -4.47
N CYS A 55 -6.85 -1.06 -4.76
CA CYS A 55 -7.64 0.15 -4.92
C CYS A 55 -8.90 0.06 -4.07
N ASP A 56 -8.99 0.87 -3.01
CA ASP A 56 -10.23 0.99 -2.25
C ASP A 56 -11.28 1.75 -3.06
N ILE A 57 -12.38 1.06 -3.38
CA ILE A 57 -13.52 1.62 -4.09
C ILE A 57 -14.44 2.38 -3.14
N GLY A 58 -14.42 2.05 -1.84
CA GLY A 58 -15.26 2.66 -0.82
C GLY A 58 -16.75 2.31 -0.95
N PHE A 59 -17.09 1.21 -1.63
CA PHE A 59 -18.45 0.81 -2.03
C PHE A 59 -19.17 1.79 -2.96
N GLU A 60 -18.43 2.72 -3.55
CA GLU A 60 -18.91 3.66 -4.56
C GLU A 60 -19.08 2.99 -5.95
N GLU A 61 -19.81 3.64 -6.84
CA GLU A 61 -20.09 3.15 -8.19
C GLU A 61 -18.82 2.94 -9.04
N ILE A 62 -18.82 1.85 -9.81
CA ILE A 62 -17.91 1.55 -10.92
C ILE A 62 -18.74 1.45 -12.20
N GLY A 63 -18.36 2.17 -13.25
CA GLY A 63 -19.18 2.27 -14.46
C GLY A 63 -18.80 1.29 -15.56
N PHE A 64 -19.79 0.57 -16.09
CA PHE A 64 -19.65 -0.39 -17.19
C PHE A 64 -20.41 0.06 -18.44
N ASP A 65 -20.15 1.27 -18.94
CA ASP A 65 -20.82 1.75 -20.14
C ASP A 65 -20.26 1.13 -21.43
N TYR A 66 -21.05 0.26 -22.07
CA TYR A 66 -20.65 -0.41 -23.31
C TYR A 66 -20.45 0.55 -24.48
N ALA A 67 -21.08 1.74 -24.47
CA ALA A 67 -20.89 2.75 -25.51
C ALA A 67 -19.41 3.21 -25.63
N THR A 68 -18.64 3.01 -24.56
CA THR A 68 -17.21 3.36 -24.49
C THR A 68 -16.29 2.13 -24.49
N ALA A 69 -16.85 0.93 -24.59
CA ALA A 69 -16.11 -0.31 -24.54
C ALA A 69 -15.35 -0.59 -25.84
N THR A 70 -14.27 -1.35 -25.73
CA THR A 70 -13.42 -1.75 -26.84
C THR A 70 -13.34 -3.27 -26.90
N ASN A 71 -13.69 -3.87 -28.02
CA ASN A 71 -13.56 -5.30 -28.24
C ASN A 71 -12.08 -5.66 -28.45
N ILE A 72 -11.52 -6.48 -27.56
CA ILE A 72 -10.12 -6.91 -27.60
C ILE A 72 -9.97 -8.22 -28.36
N VAL A 73 -10.85 -9.18 -28.09
CA VAL A 73 -10.96 -10.45 -28.81
C VAL A 73 -12.42 -10.65 -29.17
N GLY A 74 -12.71 -10.85 -30.46
CA GLY A 74 -14.08 -11.03 -30.96
C GLY A 74 -14.96 -9.81 -30.72
N ASP A 75 -16.23 -10.02 -30.42
CA ASP A 75 -17.22 -8.97 -30.15
C ASP A 75 -17.96 -9.15 -28.82
N GLY A 76 -17.47 -10.09 -28.00
CA GLY A 76 -18.06 -10.47 -26.72
C GLY A 76 -19.05 -11.62 -26.83
N THR A 77 -19.50 -11.98 -28.04
CA THR A 77 -20.63 -12.90 -28.20
C THR A 77 -20.25 -14.38 -28.21
N HIS A 78 -18.95 -14.70 -28.30
CA HIS A 78 -18.44 -16.08 -28.33
C HIS A 78 -17.56 -16.40 -27.12
N VAL A 79 -17.43 -17.70 -26.82
CA VAL A 79 -16.53 -18.17 -25.77
C VAL A 79 -15.08 -17.78 -26.10
N GLY A 80 -14.42 -17.11 -25.15
CA GLY A 80 -13.07 -16.58 -25.29
C GLY A 80 -13.01 -15.13 -25.78
N ASP A 81 -14.14 -14.56 -26.20
CA ASP A 81 -14.20 -13.14 -26.53
C ASP A 81 -14.01 -12.29 -25.28
N SER A 82 -13.39 -11.12 -25.46
CA SER A 82 -13.11 -10.20 -24.38
C SER A 82 -13.34 -8.75 -24.78
N VAL A 83 -14.05 -8.04 -23.91
CA VAL A 83 -14.45 -6.64 -24.06
C VAL A 83 -13.81 -5.84 -22.93
N LEU A 84 -13.10 -4.77 -23.28
CA LEU A 84 -12.46 -3.86 -22.33
C LEU A 84 -13.31 -2.61 -22.15
N TYR A 85 -13.79 -2.40 -20.94
CA TYR A 85 -14.41 -1.16 -20.48
C TYR A 85 -13.31 -0.26 -19.94
N SER A 86 -13.08 0.86 -20.60
CA SER A 86 -11.99 1.77 -20.26
C SER A 86 -12.45 2.80 -19.24
N GLY A 87 -11.65 3.05 -18.20
CA GLY A 87 -11.90 4.12 -17.25
C GLY A 87 -13.12 3.93 -16.36
N VAL A 88 -13.42 2.68 -15.99
CA VAL A 88 -14.59 2.31 -15.17
C VAL A 88 -14.61 2.99 -13.79
N ALA A 89 -13.44 3.35 -13.26
CA ALA A 89 -13.32 4.13 -12.03
C ALA A 89 -11.97 4.85 -11.97
N THR A 90 -11.90 5.90 -11.15
CA THR A 90 -10.63 6.52 -10.73
C THR A 90 -10.58 6.61 -9.21
N ARG A 91 -9.57 5.98 -8.60
CA ARG A 91 -9.38 5.93 -7.15
C ARG A 91 -7.91 6.15 -6.79
N THR A 92 -7.66 6.45 -5.52
CA THR A 92 -6.29 6.55 -5.00
C THR A 92 -5.83 5.16 -4.58
N CYS A 93 -4.91 4.58 -5.34
CA CYS A 93 -4.40 3.22 -5.11
C CYS A 93 -2.95 3.32 -4.64
N GLY A 94 -2.64 2.82 -3.44
CA GLY A 94 -1.32 2.98 -2.84
C GLY A 94 -0.85 4.44 -2.73
N GLY A 95 -1.78 5.39 -2.53
CA GLY A 95 -1.49 6.83 -2.47
C GLY A 95 -1.39 7.53 -3.84
N VAL A 96 -1.60 6.82 -4.94
CA VAL A 96 -1.50 7.38 -6.29
C VAL A 96 -2.87 7.33 -7.00
N PRO A 97 -3.39 8.46 -7.53
CA PRO A 97 -4.56 8.44 -8.39
C PRO A 97 -4.34 7.49 -9.57
N THR A 98 -5.22 6.52 -9.70
CA THR A 98 -5.15 5.46 -10.70
C THR A 98 -6.52 5.27 -11.32
N THR A 99 -6.56 5.36 -12.64
CA THR A 99 -7.75 5.01 -13.43
C THR A 99 -7.71 3.51 -13.74
N ILE A 100 -8.89 2.88 -13.64
CA ILE A 100 -9.10 1.44 -13.68
C ILE A 100 -9.85 1.12 -14.97
N ASP A 101 -9.40 0.09 -15.69
CA ASP A 101 -10.15 -0.56 -16.77
C ASP A 101 -10.71 -1.89 -16.25
N ALA A 102 -11.84 -2.33 -16.79
CA ALA A 102 -12.39 -3.65 -16.54
C ALA A 102 -12.42 -4.48 -17.83
N LEU A 103 -11.93 -5.71 -17.77
CA LEU A 103 -12.03 -6.68 -18.83
C LEU A 103 -13.15 -7.66 -18.50
N VAL A 104 -14.12 -7.79 -19.40
CA VAL A 104 -15.16 -8.82 -19.33
C VAL A 104 -14.87 -9.87 -20.39
N THR A 105 -14.82 -11.14 -19.98
CA THR A 105 -14.57 -12.27 -20.87
C THR A 105 -15.74 -13.24 -20.85
N THR A 106 -16.30 -13.53 -22.03
CA THR A 106 -17.32 -14.58 -22.19
C THR A 106 -16.63 -15.92 -22.03
N SER A 107 -16.78 -16.52 -20.85
CA SER A 107 -15.97 -17.64 -20.39
C SER A 107 -16.59 -18.99 -20.74
N ALA A 108 -17.92 -19.04 -20.85
CA ALA A 108 -18.65 -20.22 -21.29
C ALA A 108 -20.00 -19.83 -21.88
N LEU A 109 -20.45 -20.62 -22.85
CA LEU A 109 -21.81 -20.63 -23.38
C LEU A 109 -22.26 -22.07 -23.44
N VAL A 110 -23.30 -22.39 -22.69
CA VAL A 110 -23.90 -23.73 -22.68
C VAL A 110 -25.32 -23.56 -23.12
N ASP A 111 -25.64 -24.02 -24.32
CA ASP A 111 -27.00 -23.94 -24.89
C ASP A 111 -27.61 -22.54 -24.81
N ALA A 112 -26.75 -21.55 -24.98
CA ALA A 112 -27.10 -20.16 -25.01
C ALA A 112 -26.23 -19.45 -26.03
N THR A 113 -26.73 -18.32 -26.51
CA THR A 113 -25.96 -17.36 -27.29
C THR A 113 -26.07 -16.00 -26.61
N VAL A 114 -24.98 -15.26 -26.58
CA VAL A 114 -25.05 -13.83 -26.28
C VAL A 114 -25.56 -13.14 -27.54
N VAL A 115 -26.70 -12.48 -27.42
CA VAL A 115 -27.29 -11.73 -28.53
C VAL A 115 -26.53 -10.43 -28.70
N HIS A 116 -26.28 -9.74 -27.58
CA HIS A 116 -25.91 -8.34 -27.59
C HIS A 116 -25.49 -7.85 -26.20
N TYR A 117 -24.61 -6.84 -26.18
CA TYR A 117 -24.22 -6.08 -24.99
C TYR A 117 -24.85 -4.69 -25.10
N GLU A 118 -25.70 -4.34 -24.15
CA GLU A 118 -26.52 -3.13 -24.24
C GLU A 118 -25.69 -1.84 -24.13
N VAL A 119 -26.01 -0.88 -25.01
CA VAL A 119 -25.55 0.50 -24.87
C VAL A 119 -26.56 1.27 -24.05
N ASN A 120 -26.12 1.88 -22.95
CA ASN A 120 -27.00 2.59 -22.03
C ASN A 120 -27.48 3.94 -22.62
N THR A 121 -28.33 3.93 -23.66
CA THR A 121 -28.96 5.13 -24.19
C THR A 121 -30.48 5.06 -24.04
N ALA A 122 -31.08 6.12 -23.48
CA ALA A 122 -32.52 6.26 -23.19
C ALA A 122 -33.44 6.27 -24.44
N SER A 123 -32.96 5.78 -25.58
CA SER A 123 -33.65 5.76 -26.88
C SER A 123 -33.67 4.38 -27.54
N ALA A 124 -33.34 3.30 -26.82
CA ALA A 124 -33.72 1.97 -27.27
C ALA A 124 -35.26 1.83 -27.23
N GLY A 125 -35.84 1.30 -28.30
CA GLY A 125 -37.29 1.11 -28.47
C GLY A 125 -37.85 0.04 -27.50
N PRO A 126 -38.82 -0.80 -27.90
CA PRO A 126 -39.51 -1.72 -26.98
C PRO A 126 -38.65 -2.86 -26.39
N ASP A 127 -37.32 -2.84 -26.56
CA ASP A 127 -36.35 -3.62 -25.78
C ASP A 127 -36.08 -2.86 -24.47
N THR A 128 -36.81 -3.22 -23.43
CA THR A 128 -36.64 -2.61 -22.12
C THR A 128 -35.37 -3.16 -21.49
N SER A 129 -34.25 -2.46 -21.67
CA SER A 129 -33.03 -2.58 -20.85
C SER A 129 -33.37 -2.92 -19.40
N ALA A 130 -32.58 -3.78 -18.74
CA ALA A 130 -32.75 -4.07 -17.32
C ALA A 130 -32.77 -2.78 -16.47
N ASN A 131 -32.13 -1.70 -16.95
CA ASN A 131 -32.30 -0.35 -16.43
C ASN A 131 -32.04 0.74 -17.50
N THR A 132 -32.76 1.86 -17.47
CA THR A 132 -32.49 3.04 -18.32
C THR A 132 -31.33 3.91 -17.81
N THR A 133 -30.61 3.48 -16.77
CA THR A 133 -29.52 4.21 -16.14
C THR A 133 -28.20 3.87 -16.82
N THR A 134 -27.43 4.88 -17.18
CA THR A 134 -26.05 4.73 -17.67
C THR A 134 -25.17 4.08 -16.62
N ASN A 135 -24.29 3.13 -17.01
CA ASN A 135 -23.16 2.54 -16.24
C ASN A 135 -23.29 1.07 -15.83
N PHE A 136 -24.30 0.33 -16.29
CA PHE A 136 -24.46 -1.07 -15.89
C PHE A 136 -23.79 -1.99 -16.91
N PHE A 137 -23.29 -3.14 -16.44
CA PHE A 137 -23.03 -4.24 -17.34
C PHE A 137 -24.38 -4.87 -17.69
N GLU A 138 -24.79 -4.74 -18.94
CA GLU A 138 -26.06 -5.26 -19.43
C GLU A 138 -25.82 -6.20 -20.62
N VAL A 139 -26.46 -7.36 -20.57
CA VAL A 139 -26.27 -8.41 -21.56
C VAL A 139 -27.56 -9.15 -21.85
N ASP A 140 -27.77 -9.37 -23.14
CA ASP A 140 -28.88 -10.13 -23.66
C ASP A 140 -28.41 -11.51 -24.06
N ILE A 141 -29.11 -12.53 -23.56
CA ILE A 141 -28.84 -13.91 -23.93
C ILE A 141 -30.09 -14.61 -24.44
N THR A 142 -29.92 -15.46 -25.43
CA THR A 142 -30.94 -16.41 -25.84
C THR A 142 -30.56 -17.78 -25.29
N ALA A 143 -31.38 -18.34 -24.40
CA ALA A 143 -31.22 -19.72 -23.97
C ALA A 143 -32.01 -20.67 -24.90
N LEU A 144 -31.33 -21.68 -25.43
CA LEU A 144 -31.86 -22.63 -26.41
C LEU A 144 -32.64 -23.78 -25.75
N ARG A 145 -32.39 -24.05 -24.47
CA ARG A 145 -33.14 -25.02 -23.64
C ARG A 145 -32.93 -24.76 -22.16
N THR A 146 -33.72 -25.43 -21.33
CA THR A 146 -33.59 -25.47 -19.86
C THR A 146 -32.15 -25.79 -19.45
N GLY A 147 -31.60 -25.03 -18.50
CA GLY A 147 -30.20 -25.10 -18.07
C GLY A 147 -29.22 -24.30 -18.94
N GLY A 148 -29.68 -23.71 -20.05
CA GLY A 148 -28.85 -22.86 -20.90
C GLY A 148 -28.38 -21.60 -20.17
N HIS A 149 -27.11 -21.23 -20.34
CA HIS A 149 -26.48 -20.12 -19.63
C HIS A 149 -25.25 -19.56 -20.32
N ALA A 150 -24.88 -18.35 -19.91
CA ALA A 150 -23.65 -17.65 -20.26
C ALA A 150 -22.86 -17.28 -19.00
N ASP A 151 -21.53 -17.42 -19.08
CA ASP A 151 -20.60 -17.05 -18.01
C ASP A 151 -19.76 -15.87 -18.43
N PHE A 152 -19.68 -14.87 -17.56
CA PHE A 152 -18.85 -13.68 -17.73
C PHE A 152 -17.84 -13.59 -16.59
N THR A 153 -16.55 -13.55 -16.92
CA THR A 153 -15.49 -13.30 -15.94
C THR A 153 -15.06 -11.85 -16.03
N PHE A 154 -15.03 -11.18 -14.88
CA PHE A 154 -14.59 -9.80 -14.74
C PHE A 154 -13.17 -9.78 -14.15
N ALA A 155 -12.31 -8.94 -14.69
CA ALA A 155 -10.97 -8.68 -14.16
C ALA A 155 -10.62 -7.20 -14.32
N PHE A 156 -9.77 -6.67 -13.42
CA PHE A 156 -9.47 -5.24 -13.37
C PHE A 156 -7.99 -4.96 -13.62
N TYR A 157 -7.72 -3.89 -14.35
CA TYR A 157 -6.37 -3.50 -14.74
C TYR A 157 -6.19 -1.99 -14.61
N LYS A 158 -4.94 -1.56 -14.44
CA LYS A 158 -4.61 -0.14 -14.60
C LYS A 158 -4.91 0.28 -16.04
N GLN A 159 -5.52 1.46 -16.21
CA GLN A 159 -5.95 1.92 -17.51
C GLN A 159 -4.83 1.91 -18.56
N GLY A 160 -5.15 1.39 -19.75
CA GLY A 160 -4.26 1.37 -20.91
C GLY A 160 -3.11 0.37 -20.83
N THR A 161 -3.08 -0.49 -19.81
CA THR A 161 -2.02 -1.51 -19.66
C THR A 161 -2.37 -2.84 -20.34
N TYR A 162 -3.66 -3.17 -20.42
CA TYR A 162 -4.16 -4.35 -21.15
C TYR A 162 -4.29 -4.06 -22.66
N PRO A 163 -4.07 -5.04 -23.57
CA PRO A 163 -3.53 -6.38 -23.34
C PRO A 163 -1.99 -6.43 -23.38
N SER A 164 -1.33 -5.33 -23.73
CA SER A 164 0.08 -5.34 -24.13
C SER A 164 1.08 -5.52 -22.99
N SER A 165 0.77 -5.00 -21.79
CA SER A 165 1.58 -5.14 -20.57
C SER A 165 0.67 -5.03 -19.35
N PRO A 166 -0.24 -6.00 -19.11
CA PRO A 166 -1.30 -5.86 -18.12
C PRO A 166 -0.77 -5.63 -16.71
N VAL A 167 -1.29 -4.61 -16.03
CA VAL A 167 -1.04 -4.38 -14.60
C VAL A 167 -2.34 -4.67 -13.85
N PRO A 168 -2.46 -5.84 -13.18
CA PRO A 168 -3.68 -6.22 -12.50
C PRO A 168 -3.96 -5.31 -11.29
N ILE A 169 -5.23 -5.04 -11.08
CA ILE A 169 -5.74 -4.30 -9.92
C ILE A 169 -6.63 -5.24 -9.10
N THR A 170 -6.43 -5.22 -7.79
CA THR A 170 -7.36 -5.82 -6.83
C THR A 170 -8.19 -4.69 -6.24
N LEU A 171 -9.50 -4.75 -6.40
CA LEU A 171 -10.40 -3.78 -5.79
C LEU A 171 -10.66 -4.15 -4.34
N GLU A 172 -10.90 -3.17 -3.49
CA GLU A 172 -11.37 -3.37 -2.12
C GLU A 172 -12.73 -2.68 -1.96
N ASN A 173 -13.60 -3.24 -1.11
CA ASN A 173 -14.90 -2.68 -0.77
C ASN A 173 -15.80 -2.45 -2.00
N VAL A 174 -16.19 -3.52 -2.69
CA VAL A 174 -17.02 -3.47 -3.91
C VAL A 174 -18.42 -4.00 -3.62
N LYS A 175 -19.43 -3.37 -4.22
CA LYS A 175 -20.79 -3.94 -4.34
C LYS A 175 -21.08 -4.26 -5.80
N ALA A 176 -21.75 -5.38 -6.03
CA ALA A 176 -22.30 -5.75 -7.33
C ALA A 176 -23.76 -6.21 -7.16
N THR A 177 -24.69 -5.48 -7.77
CA THR A 177 -26.12 -5.74 -7.73
C THR A 177 -26.58 -6.37 -9.03
N ALA A 178 -26.91 -7.66 -8.99
CA ALA A 178 -27.52 -8.38 -10.11
C ALA A 178 -29.02 -8.12 -10.12
N ILE A 179 -29.55 -7.75 -11.29
CA ILE A 179 -30.95 -7.36 -11.51
C ILE A 179 -31.59 -8.21 -12.59
N ASP A 180 -32.92 -8.16 -12.64
CA ASP A 180 -33.76 -8.89 -13.60
C ASP A 180 -33.66 -10.42 -13.47
N ILE A 181 -33.46 -10.90 -12.24
CA ILE A 181 -33.49 -12.32 -11.91
C ILE A 181 -34.95 -12.73 -11.67
N ASP A 182 -35.75 -12.77 -12.72
CA ASP A 182 -37.18 -13.10 -12.64
C ASP A 182 -37.59 -14.25 -13.57
N ASN A 183 -38.87 -14.65 -13.55
CA ASN A 183 -39.44 -15.55 -14.56
C ASN A 183 -38.65 -16.86 -14.77
N LYS A 184 -38.21 -17.50 -13.67
CA LYS A 184 -37.38 -18.72 -13.65
C LYS A 184 -35.99 -18.58 -14.30
N THR A 185 -35.48 -17.37 -14.47
CA THR A 185 -34.05 -17.15 -14.71
C THR A 185 -33.27 -17.29 -13.42
N TYR A 186 -31.94 -17.39 -13.53
CA TYR A 186 -31.05 -17.37 -12.38
C TYR A 186 -29.79 -16.57 -12.67
N GLY A 187 -29.21 -16.04 -11.60
CA GLY A 187 -27.89 -15.42 -11.59
C GLY A 187 -26.98 -16.12 -10.57
N ILE A 188 -25.73 -16.39 -10.91
CA ILE A 188 -24.70 -16.88 -9.98
C ILE A 188 -23.61 -15.83 -9.86
N LEU A 189 -23.34 -15.43 -8.62
CA LEU A 189 -22.19 -14.59 -8.27
C LEU A 189 -21.20 -15.46 -7.49
N SER A 190 -19.94 -15.46 -7.90
CA SER A 190 -18.88 -16.23 -7.24
C SER A 190 -18.12 -15.42 -6.21
N SER A 191 -17.66 -16.08 -5.16
CA SER A 191 -16.68 -15.54 -4.19
C SER A 191 -17.13 -14.25 -3.47
N LEU A 192 -18.43 -14.08 -3.23
CA LEU A 192 -18.97 -12.96 -2.45
C LEU A 192 -18.68 -13.14 -0.96
N ASP A 193 -18.52 -12.05 -0.20
CA ASP A 193 -18.34 -12.06 1.27
C ASP A 193 -19.65 -11.93 2.03
N SER A 194 -20.64 -11.32 1.37
CA SER A 194 -22.01 -11.20 1.85
C SER A 194 -22.93 -10.97 0.66
N PHE A 195 -24.23 -11.23 0.85
CA PHE A 195 -25.27 -10.80 -0.07
C PHE A 195 -26.43 -10.17 0.68
N THR A 196 -27.07 -9.19 0.05
CA THR A 196 -28.25 -8.49 0.54
C THR A 196 -29.41 -8.73 -0.42
N LEU A 197 -30.54 -9.13 0.14
CA LEU A 197 -31.82 -9.30 -0.55
C LEU A 197 -32.87 -8.40 0.10
N ALA A 198 -33.97 -8.16 -0.59
CA ALA A 198 -35.17 -7.64 0.08
C ALA A 198 -35.66 -8.65 1.13
N ASN A 199 -36.21 -8.17 2.24
CA ASN A 199 -36.82 -9.00 3.28
C ASN A 199 -38.00 -9.80 2.75
N ASP A 200 -38.70 -9.22 1.77
CA ASP A 200 -39.77 -9.85 0.99
C ASP A 200 -39.28 -10.24 -0.42
N THR A 201 -38.01 -10.62 -0.54
CA THR A 201 -37.42 -11.04 -1.81
C THR A 201 -38.25 -12.12 -2.49
N ARG A 202 -38.26 -12.05 -3.81
CA ARG A 202 -38.88 -13.03 -4.70
C ARG A 202 -37.86 -14.01 -5.27
N LEU A 203 -36.59 -13.86 -4.89
CA LEU A 203 -35.53 -14.78 -5.22
C LEU A 203 -35.52 -15.94 -4.22
N SER A 204 -35.28 -17.13 -4.73
CA SER A 204 -34.77 -18.24 -3.94
C SER A 204 -33.26 -18.33 -4.10
N HIS A 205 -32.56 -18.90 -3.13
CA HIS A 205 -31.11 -19.09 -3.22
C HIS A 205 -30.68 -20.46 -2.70
N ASP A 206 -29.57 -20.97 -3.24
CA ASP A 206 -29.00 -22.27 -2.86
C ASP A 206 -28.04 -22.21 -1.66
N TYR A 207 -27.78 -21.02 -1.10
CA TYR A 207 -26.95 -20.88 0.09
C TYR A 207 -27.56 -21.63 1.28
N ALA A 208 -26.94 -22.75 1.64
CA ALA A 208 -27.42 -23.68 2.65
C ALA A 208 -26.81 -23.45 4.05
N GLY A 209 -26.12 -22.31 4.25
CA GLY A 209 -25.28 -22.08 5.42
C GLY A 209 -23.87 -22.63 5.21
N GLY A 210 -22.86 -21.79 5.46
CA GLY A 210 -21.44 -22.08 5.24
C GLY A 210 -20.58 -20.87 5.60
N GLY A 211 -19.28 -20.96 5.39
CA GLY A 211 -18.39 -19.79 5.49
C GLY A 211 -18.39 -18.99 4.18
N PHE A 212 -18.13 -17.69 4.27
CA PHE A 212 -17.78 -16.87 3.11
C PHE A 212 -16.24 -16.81 2.96
N PRO A 213 -15.69 -16.58 1.74
CA PRO A 213 -16.40 -16.26 0.51
C PRO A 213 -17.18 -17.46 -0.07
N ALA A 214 -18.35 -17.19 -0.65
CA ALA A 214 -19.26 -18.21 -1.18
C ALA A 214 -19.60 -17.96 -2.65
N THR A 215 -20.01 -19.00 -3.37
CA THR A 215 -20.68 -18.87 -4.68
C THR A 215 -22.13 -19.23 -4.47
N VAL A 216 -23.04 -18.35 -4.87
CA VAL A 216 -24.48 -18.50 -4.59
C VAL A 216 -25.27 -18.32 -5.87
N THR A 217 -26.19 -19.25 -6.10
CA THR A 217 -27.19 -19.19 -7.15
C THR A 217 -28.45 -18.51 -6.61
N PHE A 218 -28.90 -17.46 -7.29
CA PHE A 218 -30.16 -16.78 -7.03
C PHE A 218 -31.13 -17.09 -8.18
N THR A 219 -32.30 -17.61 -7.86
CA THR A 219 -33.30 -18.06 -8.85
C THR A 219 -34.60 -17.28 -8.69
N GLY A 220 -35.06 -16.69 -9.79
CA GLY A 220 -36.27 -15.88 -9.86
C GLY A 220 -37.56 -16.70 -9.83
N ASN A 221 -38.62 -16.15 -9.24
CA ASN A 221 -39.93 -16.81 -9.18
C ASN A 221 -40.64 -16.80 -10.55
N PRO A 222 -41.41 -17.84 -10.91
CA PRO A 222 -42.19 -17.92 -12.15
C PRO A 222 -43.23 -16.81 -12.45
N SER A 223 -43.61 -15.94 -11.49
CA SER A 223 -44.85 -15.14 -11.58
C SER A 223 -44.67 -13.62 -11.41
N ASN A 224 -43.49 -13.08 -11.72
CA ASN A 224 -43.15 -11.70 -11.33
C ASN A 224 -43.35 -10.69 -12.46
N GLY A 225 -43.55 -9.43 -12.07
CA GLY A 225 -43.61 -8.29 -13.00
C GLY A 225 -42.21 -7.76 -13.30
N THR A 226 -42.06 -7.14 -14.47
CA THR A 226 -40.81 -6.55 -14.97
C THR A 226 -40.19 -5.56 -13.97
N ASN A 227 -38.87 -5.60 -13.79
CA ASN A 227 -38.09 -4.63 -13.01
C ASN A 227 -38.50 -4.48 -11.53
N ASP A 228 -38.85 -5.58 -10.85
CA ASP A 228 -39.19 -5.56 -9.42
C ASP A 228 -37.93 -5.56 -8.53
N ILE A 229 -37.91 -4.67 -7.55
CA ILE A 229 -36.82 -4.52 -6.59
C ILE A 229 -36.53 -5.77 -5.76
N ARG A 230 -37.50 -6.68 -5.66
CA ARG A 230 -37.39 -7.93 -4.90
C ARG A 230 -36.75 -9.06 -5.70
N ASP A 231 -36.55 -8.85 -7.00
CA ASP A 231 -35.92 -9.76 -7.97
C ASP A 231 -34.45 -9.41 -8.23
N ARG A 232 -33.80 -8.78 -7.24
CA ARG A 232 -32.38 -8.41 -7.30
C ARG A 232 -31.61 -8.87 -6.06
N VAL A 233 -30.30 -8.96 -6.21
CA VAL A 233 -29.36 -9.26 -5.12
C VAL A 233 -28.14 -8.36 -5.19
N THR A 234 -27.72 -7.82 -4.05
CA THR A 234 -26.46 -7.08 -3.93
C THR A 234 -25.42 -7.94 -3.22
N ALA A 235 -24.41 -8.39 -3.95
CA ALA A 235 -23.23 -9.03 -3.38
C ALA A 235 -22.21 -7.97 -2.93
N SER A 236 -21.58 -8.19 -1.77
CA SER A 236 -20.46 -7.37 -1.30
C SER A 236 -19.17 -8.18 -1.32
N TYR A 237 -18.07 -7.49 -1.66
CA TYR A 237 -16.72 -8.03 -1.72
C TYR A 237 -15.78 -7.11 -0.96
N SER A 238 -15.11 -7.64 0.05
CA SER A 238 -14.04 -6.94 0.76
C SER A 238 -12.80 -6.79 -0.13
N THR A 239 -12.51 -7.81 -0.95
CA THR A 239 -11.48 -7.76 -2.00
C THR A 239 -12.01 -8.43 -3.27
N LEU A 240 -11.73 -7.86 -4.44
CA LEU A 240 -12.21 -8.34 -5.72
C LEU A 240 -11.15 -8.13 -6.80
N GLN A 241 -10.40 -9.19 -7.13
CA GLN A 241 -9.50 -9.17 -8.29
C GLN A 241 -10.21 -9.70 -9.54
N SER A 242 -11.03 -10.73 -9.36
CA SER A 242 -11.86 -11.32 -10.39
C SER A 242 -13.05 -12.04 -9.80
N PHE A 243 -14.15 -12.11 -10.54
CA PHE A 243 -15.30 -12.95 -10.22
C PHE A 243 -16.05 -13.37 -11.48
N MET A 244 -16.82 -14.45 -11.35
CA MET A 244 -17.75 -14.93 -12.36
C MET A 244 -19.14 -14.42 -12.05
N TYR A 245 -19.81 -13.91 -13.09
CA TYR A 245 -21.25 -13.73 -13.15
C TYR A 245 -21.81 -14.69 -14.19
N ARG A 246 -22.62 -15.67 -13.76
CA ARG A 246 -23.37 -16.55 -14.67
C ARG A 246 -24.81 -16.12 -14.70
N VAL A 247 -25.40 -16.07 -15.89
CA VAL A 247 -26.83 -15.83 -16.08
C VAL A 247 -27.42 -16.90 -16.99
N GLY A 248 -28.64 -17.30 -16.71
CA GLY A 248 -29.25 -18.37 -17.48
C GLY A 248 -30.67 -18.70 -17.07
N VAL A 249 -31.14 -19.84 -17.55
CA VAL A 249 -32.50 -20.30 -17.37
C VAL A 249 -32.53 -21.57 -16.54
N GLY A 250 -33.26 -21.51 -15.41
CA GLY A 250 -33.39 -22.65 -14.50
C GLY A 250 -34.40 -23.65 -15.03
N ASP A 251 -35.66 -23.23 -15.16
CA ASP A 251 -36.82 -24.09 -15.48
C ASP A 251 -37.84 -23.43 -16.43
N LYS A 252 -37.47 -22.33 -17.10
CA LYS A 252 -38.31 -21.73 -18.15
C LYS A 252 -38.07 -22.48 -19.46
N ASP A 253 -39.18 -22.86 -20.10
CA ASP A 253 -39.15 -23.23 -21.52
C ASP A 253 -38.93 -21.92 -22.28
N SER A 254 -37.66 -21.58 -22.47
CA SER A 254 -37.28 -20.32 -23.10
C SER A 254 -37.68 -20.33 -24.57
N ASN A 255 -37.87 -21.48 -25.23
CA ASN A 255 -38.19 -21.58 -26.66
C ASN A 255 -37.32 -20.66 -27.55
N GLY A 256 -36.08 -20.36 -27.15
CA GLY A 256 -35.22 -19.41 -27.84
C GLY A 256 -35.59 -17.93 -27.68
N GLN A 257 -36.31 -17.55 -26.61
CA GLN A 257 -36.53 -16.15 -26.23
C GLN A 257 -35.23 -15.50 -25.74
N THR A 258 -35.06 -14.24 -26.10
CA THR A 258 -34.05 -13.35 -25.51
C THR A 258 -34.45 -12.99 -24.07
N LEU A 259 -33.44 -12.94 -23.21
CA LEU A 259 -33.53 -12.66 -21.78
C LEU A 259 -32.54 -11.55 -21.47
N TYR A 260 -32.93 -10.65 -20.58
CA TYR A 260 -32.21 -9.44 -20.26
C TYR A 260 -31.61 -9.61 -18.87
N PHE A 261 -30.34 -9.26 -18.71
CA PHE A 261 -29.67 -9.33 -17.42
C PHE A 261 -28.82 -8.09 -17.20
N GLY A 262 -28.83 -7.57 -15.98
CA GLY A 262 -28.00 -6.44 -15.58
C GLY A 262 -27.14 -6.74 -14.36
N LEU A 263 -25.97 -6.10 -14.30
CA LEU A 263 -25.08 -6.10 -13.15
C LEU A 263 -24.56 -4.68 -12.91
N ALA A 264 -25.05 -4.06 -11.84
CA ALA A 264 -24.63 -2.73 -11.41
C ALA A 264 -23.52 -2.84 -10.36
N PHE A 265 -22.36 -2.22 -10.57
CA PHE A 265 -21.28 -2.23 -9.56
C PHE A 265 -21.47 -1.12 -8.52
N GLN A 266 -22.62 -1.19 -7.83
CA GLN A 266 -23.02 -0.30 -6.74
C GLN A 266 -24.15 -0.94 -5.94
N ASP A 267 -24.47 -0.35 -4.78
CA ASP A 267 -25.76 -0.62 -4.11
C ASP A 267 -26.88 0.08 -4.88
N LEU A 268 -28.05 -0.54 -4.94
CA LEU A 268 -29.24 0.08 -5.49
C LEU A 268 -30.23 0.34 -4.36
N GLY A 269 -30.92 1.49 -4.36
CA GLY A 269 -31.86 1.85 -3.28
C GLY A 269 -32.97 0.81 -3.13
N TRP A 270 -33.34 0.45 -1.88
CA TRP A 270 -34.23 -0.68 -1.52
C TRP A 270 -35.72 -0.33 -1.42
N SER A 271 -36.10 0.95 -1.52
CA SER A 271 -37.48 1.39 -1.32
C SER A 271 -38.47 0.81 -2.36
N PRO A 272 -39.61 0.24 -1.95
CA PRO A 272 -40.18 0.25 -0.59
C PRO A 272 -39.80 -0.95 0.31
N SER A 273 -39.01 -1.90 -0.17
CA SER A 273 -38.59 -3.09 0.58
C SER A 273 -37.50 -2.78 1.61
N THR A 274 -37.39 -3.65 2.63
CA THR A 274 -36.34 -3.55 3.65
C THR A 274 -35.22 -4.55 3.31
N PRO A 275 -33.93 -4.15 3.24
CA PRO A 275 -32.85 -5.08 2.95
C PRO A 275 -32.55 -6.03 4.14
N VAL A 276 -32.15 -7.26 3.84
CA VAL A 276 -31.63 -8.26 4.77
C VAL A 276 -30.32 -8.80 4.22
N THR A 277 -29.26 -8.71 5.03
CA THR A 277 -27.91 -9.13 4.62
C THR A 277 -27.51 -10.44 5.31
N THR A 278 -27.00 -11.38 4.51
CA THR A 278 -26.40 -12.64 4.94
C THR A 278 -24.92 -12.61 4.58
N GLY A 279 -24.01 -12.89 5.51
CA GLY A 279 -22.58 -12.70 5.28
C GLY A 279 -21.73 -13.10 6.47
N THR A 280 -20.41 -13.05 6.30
CA THR A 280 -19.48 -13.06 7.44
C THR A 280 -19.59 -11.74 8.20
N GLU A 281 -19.75 -11.84 9.51
CA GLU A 281 -19.76 -10.69 10.42
C GLU A 281 -18.36 -10.32 10.91
N TYR A 282 -18.13 -9.02 11.05
CA TYR A 282 -16.92 -8.43 11.63
C TYR A 282 -17.31 -7.40 12.68
N THR A 283 -16.37 -7.08 13.57
CA THR A 283 -16.58 -6.15 14.68
C THR A 283 -15.77 -4.87 14.49
N LEU A 284 -16.48 -3.74 14.57
CA LEU A 284 -15.93 -2.40 14.74
C LEU A 284 -15.90 -2.05 16.23
N SER A 285 -14.71 -1.82 16.78
CA SER A 285 -14.48 -1.49 18.18
C SER A 285 -13.84 -0.10 18.33
N TYR A 286 -13.93 0.47 19.53
CA TYR A 286 -13.43 1.81 19.83
C TYR A 286 -12.42 1.78 20.98
N ASN A 287 -11.35 2.54 20.85
CA ASN A 287 -10.30 2.70 21.85
C ASN A 287 -10.12 4.18 22.20
N ALA A 288 -10.18 4.51 23.49
CA ALA A 288 -10.06 5.88 23.98
C ALA A 288 -8.68 6.53 23.75
N ASN A 289 -7.65 5.73 23.42
CA ASN A 289 -6.32 6.15 23.02
C ASN A 289 -5.70 7.19 23.97
N GLY A 290 -5.58 6.81 25.24
CA GLY A 290 -5.09 7.66 26.33
C GLY A 290 -6.16 8.58 26.96
N GLY A 291 -7.38 8.62 26.41
CA GLY A 291 -8.54 9.17 27.10
C GLY A 291 -9.11 8.23 28.17
N THR A 292 -9.93 8.78 29.05
CA THR A 292 -10.70 8.08 30.08
C THR A 292 -12.20 8.19 29.79
N GLY A 293 -13.02 7.42 30.51
CA GLY A 293 -14.47 7.33 30.30
C GLY A 293 -14.89 6.00 29.68
N THR A 294 -16.12 5.93 29.21
CA THR A 294 -16.69 4.72 28.60
C THR A 294 -16.55 4.81 27.09
N THR A 295 -15.84 3.87 26.47
CA THR A 295 -15.76 3.78 25.01
C THR A 295 -17.14 3.46 24.42
N PRO A 296 -17.45 3.95 23.20
CA PRO A 296 -18.66 3.54 22.51
C PRO A 296 -18.77 2.02 22.38
N THR A 297 -20.01 1.51 22.37
CA THR A 297 -20.28 0.08 22.17
C THR A 297 -19.75 -0.36 20.82
N SER A 298 -19.11 -1.54 20.79
CA SER A 298 -18.67 -2.13 19.52
C SER A 298 -19.87 -2.55 18.68
N VAL A 299 -19.74 -2.43 17.36
CA VAL A 299 -20.78 -2.81 16.40
C VAL A 299 -20.32 -4.05 15.64
N THR A 300 -21.16 -5.08 15.60
CA THR A 300 -20.94 -6.26 14.75
C THR A 300 -21.92 -6.21 13.59
N ALA A 301 -21.42 -6.40 12.38
CA ALA A 301 -22.22 -6.38 11.15
C ALA A 301 -21.51 -7.18 10.05
N THR A 302 -22.24 -7.52 8.99
CA THR A 302 -21.69 -8.20 7.80
C THR A 302 -20.95 -7.24 6.88
N VAL A 303 -20.01 -7.75 6.08
CA VAL A 303 -19.28 -6.96 5.06
C VAL A 303 -20.24 -6.15 4.19
N GLY A 304 -19.93 -4.88 3.97
CA GLY A 304 -20.73 -3.97 3.14
C GLY A 304 -22.00 -3.42 3.82
N SER A 305 -22.29 -3.81 5.06
CA SER A 305 -23.34 -3.19 5.87
C SER A 305 -23.01 -1.74 6.20
N ALA A 306 -23.99 -0.85 6.10
CA ALA A 306 -23.81 0.55 6.47
C ALA A 306 -23.61 0.70 7.98
N LEU A 307 -22.66 1.56 8.37
CA LEU A 307 -22.31 1.88 9.75
C LEU A 307 -22.32 3.39 9.96
N THR A 308 -22.61 3.81 11.18
CA THR A 308 -22.39 5.19 11.63
C THR A 308 -21.31 5.19 12.70
N ILE A 309 -20.26 5.98 12.47
CA ILE A 309 -19.15 6.12 13.41
C ILE A 309 -19.63 6.86 14.66
N ALA A 310 -19.31 6.33 15.84
CA ALA A 310 -19.80 6.86 17.10
C ALA A 310 -19.39 8.33 17.31
N THR A 311 -20.29 9.13 17.86
CA THR A 311 -19.99 10.49 18.33
C THR A 311 -19.43 10.46 19.75
N ASN A 312 -18.70 11.52 20.14
CA ASN A 312 -18.24 11.70 21.53
C ASN A 312 -19.16 12.68 22.30
N THR A 313 -20.48 12.48 22.22
CA THR A 313 -21.50 13.41 22.77
C THR A 313 -22.46 12.75 23.77
N GLY A 314 -22.16 11.53 24.23
CA GLY A 314 -22.98 10.80 25.20
C GLY A 314 -22.90 11.37 26.62
N PRO A 315 -23.71 10.86 27.57
CA PRO A 315 -23.72 11.31 28.97
C PRO A 315 -22.41 11.02 29.73
N THR A 316 -21.61 10.07 29.24
CA THR A 316 -20.26 9.77 29.74
C THR A 316 -19.27 9.80 28.57
N PRO A 317 -18.99 10.99 28.02
CA PRO A 317 -18.10 11.10 26.87
C PRO A 317 -16.68 10.73 27.26
N LEU A 318 -15.88 10.34 26.28
CA LEU A 318 -14.45 10.20 26.47
C LEU A 318 -13.85 11.59 26.77
N VAL A 319 -12.96 11.62 27.75
CA VAL A 319 -12.25 12.83 28.17
C VAL A 319 -10.76 12.55 28.22
N ARG A 320 -9.96 13.51 27.78
CA ARG A 320 -8.52 13.54 28.03
C ARG A 320 -8.17 14.94 28.50
N THR A 321 -7.79 15.07 29.76
CA THR A 321 -7.53 16.38 30.41
C THR A 321 -6.60 17.23 29.56
N ASN A 322 -6.97 18.47 29.26
CA ASN A 322 -6.26 19.41 28.39
C ASN A 322 -6.11 18.99 26.91
N TYR A 323 -6.98 18.10 26.43
CA TYR A 323 -7.11 17.79 25.01
C TYR A 323 -8.57 17.86 24.57
N THR A 324 -8.77 18.12 23.29
CA THR A 324 -10.06 18.06 22.61
C THR A 324 -10.12 16.83 21.70
N PHE A 325 -11.17 16.02 21.85
CA PHE A 325 -11.45 14.92 20.94
C PHE A 325 -11.70 15.46 19.53
N THR A 326 -10.98 14.94 18.55
CA THR A 326 -11.01 15.44 17.17
C THR A 326 -11.77 14.48 16.24
N ASN A 327 -11.30 13.24 16.14
CA ASN A 327 -11.89 12.22 15.26
C ASN A 327 -11.50 10.81 15.71
N TRP A 328 -11.92 9.82 14.93
CA TRP A 328 -11.50 8.43 15.06
C TRP A 328 -10.49 8.07 13.96
N ASN A 329 -9.55 7.16 14.24
CA ASN A 329 -8.56 6.73 13.26
C ASN A 329 -8.28 5.23 13.35
N THR A 330 -7.98 4.56 12.22
CA THR A 330 -7.64 3.12 12.24
C THR A 330 -6.27 2.81 12.88
N GLN A 331 -5.45 3.83 13.13
CA GLN A 331 -4.18 3.71 13.84
C GLN A 331 -4.12 4.67 15.03
N ALA A 332 -3.59 4.19 16.16
CA ALA A 332 -3.48 4.97 17.40
C ALA A 332 -2.64 6.25 17.27
N ASN A 333 -1.71 6.29 16.31
CA ASN A 333 -0.85 7.45 16.01
C ASN A 333 -1.50 8.49 15.08
N GLY A 334 -2.71 8.23 14.58
CA GLY A 334 -3.42 9.12 13.65
C GLY A 334 -2.96 9.03 12.18
N LEU A 335 -2.08 8.10 11.82
CA LEU A 335 -1.57 7.94 10.44
C LEU A 335 -2.42 7.00 9.57
N GLY A 336 -3.45 6.37 10.15
CA GLY A 336 -4.40 5.56 9.41
C GLY A 336 -5.53 6.37 8.78
N THR A 337 -6.58 5.67 8.35
CA THR A 337 -7.80 6.29 7.81
C THR A 337 -8.54 7.02 8.92
N SER A 338 -8.84 8.30 8.67
CA SER A 338 -9.55 9.16 9.62
C SER A 338 -11.05 9.14 9.35
N TYR A 339 -11.84 8.98 10.42
CA TYR A 339 -13.29 9.02 10.39
C TYR A 339 -13.81 10.15 11.28
N ALA A 340 -14.58 11.06 10.69
CA ALA A 340 -15.27 12.08 11.45
C ALA A 340 -16.33 11.43 12.38
N PRO A 341 -16.55 11.98 13.59
CA PRO A 341 -17.61 11.49 14.48
C PRO A 341 -18.98 11.65 13.81
N GLY A 342 -19.80 10.60 13.81
CA GLY A 342 -21.10 10.59 13.12
C GLY A 342 -21.03 10.32 11.62
N ALA A 343 -19.84 10.13 11.03
CA ALA A 343 -19.72 9.80 9.62
C ALA A 343 -20.35 8.44 9.30
N SER A 344 -20.97 8.35 8.12
CA SER A 344 -21.39 7.06 7.55
C SER A 344 -20.20 6.34 6.91
N THR A 345 -20.15 5.03 7.06
CA THR A 345 -19.17 4.16 6.40
C THR A 345 -19.78 2.76 6.21
N PHE A 346 -18.97 1.78 5.84
CA PHE A 346 -19.40 0.40 5.67
C PHE A 346 -18.48 -0.56 6.42
N MET A 347 -19.00 -1.72 6.82
CA MET A 347 -18.20 -2.74 7.49
C MET A 347 -17.21 -3.37 6.50
N PRO A 348 -15.89 -3.36 6.78
CA PRO A 348 -14.90 -4.00 5.93
C PRO A 348 -14.86 -5.53 6.16
N GLY A 349 -14.04 -6.24 5.37
CA GLY A 349 -13.78 -7.68 5.51
C GLY A 349 -12.88 -8.08 6.67
N SER A 350 -12.81 -7.30 7.75
CA SER A 350 -11.98 -7.61 8.92
C SER A 350 -12.45 -6.85 10.16
N ASN A 351 -12.05 -7.33 11.34
CA ASN A 351 -12.26 -6.60 12.59
C ASN A 351 -11.42 -5.32 12.61
N VAL A 352 -12.01 -4.20 13.01
CA VAL A 352 -11.34 -2.90 13.07
C VAL A 352 -11.46 -2.31 14.46
N THR A 353 -10.37 -1.72 14.95
CA THR A 353 -10.38 -0.85 16.13
C THR A 353 -10.12 0.58 15.69
N LEU A 354 -11.04 1.48 16.04
CA LEU A 354 -10.90 2.91 15.85
C LEU A 354 -10.38 3.56 17.13
N TYR A 355 -9.30 4.33 16.99
CA TYR A 355 -8.63 5.04 18.07
C TYR A 355 -9.04 6.50 18.08
N ALA A 356 -9.40 7.01 19.26
CA ALA A 356 -9.69 8.42 19.43
C ALA A 356 -8.44 9.26 19.18
N ILE A 357 -8.55 10.32 18.39
CA ILE A 357 -7.46 11.29 18.19
C ILE A 357 -7.78 12.56 18.95
N TRP A 358 -6.75 13.08 19.61
CA TRP A 358 -6.83 14.17 20.57
C TRP A 358 -5.92 15.30 20.14
N THR A 359 -6.46 16.52 20.07
CA THR A 359 -5.68 17.74 19.84
C THR A 359 -5.42 18.41 21.19
N PRO A 360 -4.17 18.73 21.56
CA PRO A 360 -3.91 19.45 22.81
C PRO A 360 -4.58 20.83 22.80
N VAL A 361 -5.09 21.25 23.95
CA VAL A 361 -5.65 22.60 24.14
C VAL A 361 -4.50 23.60 24.34
N ASP A 362 -4.69 24.84 23.93
CA ASP A 362 -3.73 25.91 24.19
C ASP A 362 -3.99 26.58 25.55
N HIS A 363 -2.92 26.96 26.24
CA HIS A 363 -2.92 27.71 27.50
C HIS A 363 -2.27 29.08 27.30
N THR A 364 -2.47 29.97 28.27
CA THR A 364 -1.93 31.33 28.24
C THR A 364 -0.82 31.49 29.27
N LEU A 365 0.37 31.93 28.83
CA LEU A 365 1.42 32.46 29.69
C LEU A 365 1.31 33.99 29.74
N SER A 366 0.92 34.53 30.89
CA SER A 366 0.76 35.97 31.12
C SER A 366 1.86 36.52 32.03
N TYR A 367 2.02 37.85 32.01
CA TYR A 367 3.02 38.56 32.79
C TYR A 367 2.37 39.61 33.67
N ASP A 368 2.79 39.68 34.93
CA ASP A 368 2.35 40.68 35.91
C ASP A 368 3.58 41.43 36.44
N LEU A 369 3.53 42.77 36.37
CA LEU A 369 4.61 43.64 36.83
C LEU A 369 4.78 43.67 38.36
N ASN A 370 3.91 42.99 39.10
CA ASN A 370 3.98 42.77 40.54
C ASN A 370 4.20 44.06 41.33
N GLY A 371 3.28 45.01 41.10
CA GLY A 371 3.27 46.32 41.75
C GLY A 371 4.15 47.40 41.10
N ALA A 372 4.84 47.12 39.99
CA ALA A 372 5.44 48.18 39.17
C ALA A 372 4.40 48.81 38.23
N ALA A 373 4.56 50.10 37.93
CA ALA A 373 3.72 50.81 36.96
C ALA A 373 4.14 50.50 35.51
N GLY A 374 3.21 50.65 34.57
CA GLY A 374 3.47 50.47 33.14
C GLY A 374 2.65 49.34 32.52
N THR A 375 2.97 48.99 31.26
CA THR A 375 2.30 47.93 30.51
C THR A 375 3.09 46.62 30.66
N PRO A 376 2.48 45.52 31.14
CA PRO A 376 3.14 44.22 31.16
C PRO A 376 3.51 43.73 29.76
N PRO A 377 4.50 42.82 29.65
CA PRO A 377 4.77 42.11 28.41
C PRO A 377 3.51 41.39 27.87
N THR A 378 3.42 41.27 26.54
CA THR A 378 2.33 40.56 25.88
C THR A 378 2.29 39.09 26.30
N SER A 379 1.09 38.59 26.63
CA SER A 379 0.88 37.17 26.91
C SER A 379 1.17 36.29 25.70
N GLN A 380 1.53 35.04 25.94
CA GLN A 380 1.82 34.04 24.92
C GLN A 380 0.80 32.92 24.97
N THR A 381 0.37 32.45 23.81
CA THR A 381 -0.39 31.20 23.68
C THR A 381 0.58 30.04 23.55
N VAL A 382 0.41 29.01 24.38
CA VAL A 382 1.31 27.87 24.51
C VAL A 382 0.50 26.58 24.48
N THR A 383 0.77 25.71 23.50
CA THR A 383 0.10 24.42 23.41
C THR A 383 0.40 23.55 24.62
N HIS A 384 -0.61 22.84 25.13
CA HIS A 384 -0.49 21.97 26.28
C HIS A 384 0.70 21.00 26.17
N ASP A 385 1.41 20.80 27.28
CA ASP A 385 2.60 19.96 27.42
C ASP A 385 3.80 20.43 26.58
N THR A 386 3.76 21.66 26.08
CA THR A 386 4.91 22.29 25.41
C THR A 386 5.55 23.37 26.26
N THR A 387 6.84 23.61 26.02
CA THR A 387 7.59 24.70 26.65
C THR A 387 7.52 25.96 25.79
N THR A 388 7.54 27.14 26.41
CA THR A 388 7.72 28.42 25.72
C THR A 388 8.94 29.18 26.25
N VAL A 389 9.33 30.26 25.58
CA VAL A 389 10.40 31.15 26.02
C VAL A 389 9.80 32.35 26.76
N VAL A 390 10.25 32.55 28.00
CA VAL A 390 9.92 33.70 28.82
C VAL A 390 10.39 34.98 28.14
N THR A 391 9.57 36.03 28.17
CA THR A 391 9.85 37.31 27.52
C THR A 391 11.26 37.83 27.83
N SER A 392 11.93 38.36 26.80
CA SER A 392 13.21 39.05 26.94
C SER A 392 13.06 40.49 27.46
N SER A 393 11.82 41.01 27.53
CA SER A 393 11.54 42.35 28.04
C SER A 393 11.86 42.43 29.52
N VAL A 394 12.68 43.43 29.88
CA VAL A 394 13.05 43.74 31.26
C VAL A 394 12.17 44.90 31.75
N PRO A 395 11.20 44.68 32.65
CA PRO A 395 10.40 45.78 33.19
C PRO A 395 11.24 46.65 34.13
N THR A 396 10.77 47.88 34.39
CA THR A 396 11.44 48.83 35.29
C THR A 396 10.53 49.23 36.44
N ARG A 397 11.13 49.50 37.61
CA ARG A 397 10.45 49.97 38.81
C ARG A 397 11.39 50.92 39.56
N THR A 398 11.00 52.18 39.75
CA THR A 398 11.85 53.18 40.42
C THR A 398 12.29 52.72 41.82
N GLY A 399 13.61 52.72 42.06
CA GLY A 399 14.22 52.31 43.33
C GLY A 399 14.36 50.79 43.53
N TYR A 400 14.12 50.00 42.48
CA TYR A 400 14.26 48.55 42.51
C TYR A 400 14.91 48.02 41.23
N THR A 401 15.73 47.00 41.37
CA THR A 401 16.30 46.20 40.28
C THR A 401 15.42 44.98 40.00
N PHE A 402 15.07 44.76 38.73
CA PHE A 402 14.39 43.54 38.29
C PHE A 402 15.33 42.34 38.38
N THR A 403 14.90 41.27 39.06
CA THR A 403 15.71 40.07 39.31
C THR A 403 15.31 38.87 38.47
N GLY A 404 14.09 38.87 37.91
CA GLY A 404 13.56 37.77 37.13
C GLY A 404 12.04 37.66 37.25
N TRP A 405 11.50 36.67 36.56
CA TRP A 405 10.10 36.29 36.60
C TRP A 405 9.91 35.12 37.56
N ASN A 406 8.78 35.05 38.27
CA ASN A 406 8.48 33.94 39.17
C ASN A 406 7.02 33.50 39.05
N THR A 407 6.74 32.21 39.20
CA THR A 407 5.36 31.68 39.13
C THR A 407 4.47 32.10 40.30
N LEU A 408 5.03 32.68 41.37
CA LEU A 408 4.31 33.23 42.50
C LEU A 408 4.76 34.68 42.78
N ALA A 409 3.79 35.55 43.08
CA ALA A 409 4.04 36.98 43.32
C ALA A 409 5.00 37.26 44.50
N ASN A 410 5.07 36.35 45.47
CA ASN A 410 5.96 36.45 46.64
C ASN A 410 7.40 35.95 46.36
N GLY A 411 7.69 35.48 45.15
CA GLY A 411 9.01 34.98 44.75
C GLY A 411 9.36 33.57 45.24
N THR A 412 8.44 32.84 45.90
CA THR A 412 8.71 31.48 46.40
C THR A 412 8.42 30.39 45.37
N GLY A 413 7.93 30.75 44.19
CA GLY A 413 7.66 29.82 43.09
C GLY A 413 8.91 29.53 42.26
N THR A 414 8.71 28.99 41.06
CA THR A 414 9.79 28.72 40.12
C THR A 414 10.26 30.02 39.47
N SER A 415 11.55 30.31 39.60
CA SER A 415 12.18 31.50 39.01
C SER A 415 12.64 31.24 37.58
N TYR A 416 12.42 32.22 36.72
CA TYR A 416 12.84 32.25 35.32
C TYR A 416 13.58 33.55 35.01
N ALA A 417 14.76 33.44 34.40
CA ALA A 417 15.43 34.58 33.80
C ALA A 417 14.70 35.03 32.52
N THR A 418 14.95 36.26 32.07
CA THR A 418 14.48 36.72 30.76
C THR A 418 15.09 35.86 29.64
N GLY A 419 14.28 35.46 28.66
CA GLY A 419 14.70 34.55 27.60
C GLY A 419 14.89 33.09 28.01
N ALA A 420 14.59 32.71 29.25
CA ALA A 420 14.64 31.31 29.69
C ALA A 420 13.49 30.49 29.12
N THR A 421 13.68 29.18 28.97
CA THR A 421 12.60 28.24 28.60
C THR A 421 11.80 27.83 29.84
N THR A 422 10.48 27.81 29.74
CA THR A 422 9.59 27.35 30.80
C THR A 422 9.64 25.82 30.96
N SER A 423 9.14 25.31 32.09
CA SER A 423 8.63 23.94 32.12
C SER A 423 7.41 23.80 31.20
N PRO A 424 7.05 22.58 30.75
CA PRO A 424 5.84 22.35 29.96
C PRO A 424 4.61 22.98 30.61
N ILE A 425 3.86 23.75 29.83
CA ILE A 425 2.68 24.46 30.32
C ILE A 425 1.47 23.51 30.30
N THR A 426 0.87 23.30 31.47
CA THR A 426 -0.27 22.39 31.64
C THR A 426 -1.59 23.08 31.96
N THR A 427 -1.53 24.37 32.29
CA THR A 427 -2.66 25.27 32.59
C THR A 427 -2.25 26.69 32.23
N ASP A 428 -3.17 27.64 32.28
CA ASP A 428 -2.79 29.06 32.28
C ASP A 428 -1.80 29.35 33.42
N VAL A 429 -0.77 30.15 33.13
CA VAL A 429 0.29 30.55 34.07
C VAL A 429 0.48 32.05 34.01
N THR A 430 0.59 32.69 35.19
CA THR A 430 1.04 34.08 35.31
C THR A 430 2.42 34.11 35.92
N LEU A 431 3.35 34.80 35.26
CA LEU A 431 4.68 35.10 35.78
C LEU A 431 4.73 36.51 36.36
N TYR A 432 5.17 36.62 37.61
CA TYR A 432 5.27 37.85 38.36
C TYR A 432 6.71 38.37 38.36
N ALA A 433 6.88 39.66 38.09
CA ALA A 433 8.19 40.30 38.19
C ALA A 433 8.67 40.32 39.65
N ILE A 434 9.92 39.91 39.90
CA ILE A 434 10.53 39.95 41.22
C ILE A 434 11.56 41.07 41.28
N TRP A 435 11.51 41.85 42.35
CA TRP A 435 12.23 43.11 42.51
C TRP A 435 13.13 43.07 43.74
N SER A 436 14.36 43.54 43.61
CA SER A 436 15.27 43.81 44.73
C SER A 436 15.39 45.31 44.93
N ALA A 437 15.28 45.82 46.15
CA ALA A 437 15.44 47.26 46.40
C ALA A 437 16.87 47.69 46.09
N ASP A 438 17.04 48.81 45.39
CA ASP A 438 18.36 49.37 45.14
C ASP A 438 18.93 49.90 46.47
N GLU A 439 20.20 49.59 46.78
CA GLU A 439 20.82 50.13 47.99
C GLU A 439 20.99 51.64 47.87
N VAL A 440 20.40 52.39 48.81
CA VAL A 440 20.63 53.83 48.92
C VAL A 440 22.02 54.03 49.51
N THR A 441 23.04 54.13 48.65
CA THR A 441 24.35 54.62 49.08
C THR A 441 24.24 56.12 49.34
N THR A 442 24.12 56.52 50.61
CA THR A 442 24.32 57.89 51.06
C THR A 442 25.80 58.26 50.94
N THR A 443 26.25 58.63 49.74
CA THR A 443 27.59 59.21 49.55
C THR A 443 27.60 60.66 50.03
N THR A 444 28.13 60.88 51.24
CA THR A 444 28.59 62.19 51.70
C THR A 444 29.73 62.65 50.79
N SER A 445 29.47 63.68 50.01
CA SER A 445 30.43 64.27 49.07
C SER A 445 31.64 64.83 49.82
N THR A 446 32.83 64.28 49.59
CA THR A 446 34.10 65.00 49.72
C THR A 446 34.86 64.88 48.41
N THR A 447 35.12 66.04 47.82
CA THR A 447 35.81 66.22 46.54
C THR A 447 37.29 65.88 46.70
N SER A 448 37.84 65.02 45.83
CA SER A 448 39.25 65.10 45.46
C SER A 448 39.49 64.55 44.06
N THR A 449 40.25 65.36 43.31
CA THR A 449 40.64 65.29 41.90
C THR A 449 41.67 64.19 41.60
N THR A 450 41.53 63.48 40.47
CA THR A 450 42.45 63.48 39.29
C THR A 450 42.21 62.27 38.37
N LEU A 451 42.19 62.54 37.06
CA LEU A 451 42.14 61.63 35.88
C LEU A 451 43.59 61.20 35.49
N PRO A 452 43.88 60.37 34.46
CA PRO A 452 43.07 59.44 33.65
C PRO A 452 43.70 58.03 33.48
N ALA A 453 42.95 57.08 32.91
CA ALA A 453 43.55 56.01 32.09
C ALA A 453 42.60 55.57 30.98
N SER A 454 43.05 55.79 29.74
CA SER A 454 42.47 55.27 28.51
C SER A 454 42.64 53.75 28.41
N THR A 455 41.59 53.05 27.97
CA THR A 455 41.75 51.80 27.21
C THR A 455 40.73 51.72 26.07
N THR A 456 41.29 51.42 24.91
CA THR A 456 40.79 51.32 23.54
C THR A 456 39.53 50.48 23.38
N THR A 457 38.54 51.00 22.66
CA THR A 457 37.41 50.25 22.12
C THR A 457 37.82 49.51 20.85
N VAL A 458 37.61 48.20 20.80
CA VAL A 458 37.58 47.40 19.56
C VAL A 458 36.11 47.00 19.35
N PRO A 459 35.50 47.23 18.18
CA PRO A 459 34.13 46.77 17.94
C PRO A 459 34.16 45.25 17.69
N VAL A 460 33.64 44.47 18.63
CA VAL A 460 33.22 43.09 18.36
C VAL A 460 31.74 43.12 18.04
N THR A 461 31.42 42.61 16.86
CA THR A 461 30.09 42.44 16.29
C THR A 461 29.15 41.66 17.20
N SER A 462 27.88 42.07 17.21
CA SER A 462 26.72 41.47 17.90
C SER A 462 26.75 39.93 17.99
N PRO A 463 26.35 39.30 19.11
CA PRO A 463 26.19 37.85 19.16
C PRO A 463 25.01 37.41 18.27
N PRO A 464 25.13 36.29 17.53
CA PRO A 464 24.06 35.77 16.69
C PRO A 464 22.90 35.25 17.55
N THR A 465 21.67 35.41 17.05
CA THR A 465 20.44 34.81 17.59
C THR A 465 20.62 33.31 17.86
N PRO A 466 20.09 32.75 18.97
CA PRO A 466 20.20 31.31 19.24
C PRO A 466 19.40 30.54 18.19
N VAL A 467 20.10 29.76 17.36
CA VAL A 467 19.50 28.83 16.39
C VAL A 467 19.11 27.53 17.10
N LYS A 468 17.84 27.14 17.00
CA LYS A 468 17.33 25.89 17.56
C LYS A 468 17.83 24.71 16.71
N TYR A 469 18.42 23.70 17.36
CA TYR A 469 18.87 22.48 16.72
C TYR A 469 18.41 21.24 17.48
N TRP A 470 18.18 20.15 16.75
CA TRP A 470 17.86 18.84 17.28
C TRP A 470 19.01 17.87 17.05
N THR A 471 19.21 16.95 18.00
CA THR A 471 20.20 15.88 17.90
C THR A 471 19.55 14.61 17.38
N VAL A 472 20.16 14.00 16.36
CA VAL A 472 19.91 12.59 16.00
C VAL A 472 21.11 11.80 16.47
N SER A 473 20.87 10.82 17.33
CA SER A 473 21.88 9.90 17.83
C SER A 473 21.45 8.46 17.54
N PHE A 474 22.39 7.53 17.59
CA PHE A 474 22.17 6.16 17.16
C PHE A 474 22.61 5.18 18.24
N ASP A 475 21.79 4.15 18.46
CA ASP A 475 22.04 3.09 19.41
C ASP A 475 22.20 1.74 18.66
N PRO A 476 23.30 0.99 18.89
CA PRO A 476 23.58 -0.26 18.20
C PRO A 476 22.58 -1.38 18.51
N ASN A 477 21.75 -1.22 19.55
CA ASN A 477 20.66 -2.11 19.95
C ASN A 477 21.05 -3.59 19.97
N GLY A 478 22.10 -3.87 20.75
CA GLY A 478 22.62 -5.21 20.96
C GLY A 478 23.57 -5.72 19.87
N ALA A 479 24.07 -4.87 18.97
CA ALA A 479 25.17 -5.26 18.08
C ALA A 479 26.44 -5.59 18.89
N THR A 480 27.20 -6.56 18.40
CA THR A 480 28.41 -7.08 19.07
C THR A 480 29.70 -6.60 18.41
N SER A 481 29.63 -5.97 17.24
CA SER A 481 30.77 -5.39 16.53
C SER A 481 30.33 -4.28 15.57
N GLY A 482 31.28 -3.46 15.11
CA GLY A 482 31.02 -2.28 14.29
C GLY A 482 30.76 -1.03 15.13
N ALA A 483 30.44 0.09 14.47
CA ALA A 483 30.14 1.35 15.13
C ALA A 483 28.81 1.92 14.63
N VAL A 484 28.17 2.76 15.43
CA VAL A 484 27.02 3.55 14.99
C VAL A 484 27.45 4.82 14.25
N PRO A 485 26.58 5.40 13.41
CA PRO A 485 26.83 6.71 12.83
C PRO A 485 27.07 7.77 13.91
N PRO A 486 27.90 8.79 13.64
CA PRO A 486 28.10 9.90 14.58
C PRO A 486 26.82 10.72 14.74
N SER A 487 26.59 11.24 15.95
CA SER A 487 25.45 12.10 16.23
C SER A 487 25.46 13.35 15.34
N SER A 488 24.29 13.73 14.83
CA SER A 488 24.11 14.86 13.91
C SER A 488 23.27 15.96 14.55
N LEU A 489 23.62 17.24 14.30
CA LEU A 489 22.83 18.41 14.68
C LEU A 489 22.03 18.91 13.48
N ILE A 490 20.72 19.07 13.63
CA ILE A 490 19.79 19.44 12.56
C ILE A 490 19.05 20.74 12.92
N PHE A 491 19.04 21.71 12.00
CA PHE A 491 18.38 23.02 12.20
C PHE A 491 16.85 22.93 12.04
N ASP A 492 16.15 23.83 12.74
CA ASP A 492 14.69 23.86 12.90
C ASP A 492 13.94 23.67 11.56
N THR A 493 13.30 22.49 11.43
CA THR A 493 12.49 21.93 10.32
C THR A 493 13.16 21.06 9.22
N GLY A 494 14.44 20.71 9.31
CA GLY A 494 15.11 19.90 8.26
C GLY A 494 14.76 18.40 8.21
N LEU A 495 14.52 17.86 7.00
CA LEU A 495 14.50 16.42 6.70
C LEU A 495 15.90 15.83 6.85
N TYR A 496 16.07 14.84 7.72
CA TYR A 496 17.32 14.11 7.95
C TYR A 496 17.39 12.82 7.11
N ASN A 497 18.49 12.61 6.40
CA ASN A 497 18.73 11.39 5.63
C ASN A 497 19.25 10.29 6.55
N ILE A 498 18.49 9.21 6.69
CA ILE A 498 18.86 8.08 7.52
C ILE A 498 20.03 7.33 6.89
N PRO A 499 21.17 7.18 7.59
CA PRO A 499 22.31 6.42 7.07
C PRO A 499 22.00 4.92 7.05
N GLY A 500 22.54 4.21 6.05
CA GLY A 500 22.60 2.75 6.08
C GLY A 500 23.67 2.23 7.04
N ASN A 501 23.95 0.93 6.97
CA ASN A 501 24.96 0.27 7.81
C ASN A 501 26.40 0.49 7.30
N TYR A 502 26.81 1.74 7.08
CA TYR A 502 28.13 2.06 6.52
C TYR A 502 29.29 1.83 7.50
N TRP A 503 29.00 1.74 8.80
CA TRP A 503 29.98 1.50 9.87
C TRP A 503 30.02 0.04 10.34
N SER A 504 29.47 -0.86 9.51
CA SER A 504 29.60 -2.31 9.67
C SER A 504 29.10 -2.84 11.03
N LEU A 505 28.00 -2.31 11.56
CA LEU A 505 27.33 -2.94 12.69
C LEU A 505 26.99 -4.39 12.34
N ALA A 506 27.26 -5.32 13.26
CA ALA A 506 26.86 -6.71 13.14
C ALA A 506 26.57 -7.34 14.51
N LYS A 507 25.70 -8.35 14.53
CA LYS A 507 25.50 -9.25 15.66
C LYS A 507 26.22 -10.57 15.44
N ALA A 508 26.80 -11.11 16.51
CA ALA A 508 27.54 -12.37 16.50
C ALA A 508 26.67 -13.59 16.11
N ASP A 509 25.36 -13.47 16.28
CA ASP A 509 24.37 -14.48 15.86
C ASP A 509 24.07 -14.47 14.35
N GLY A 510 24.68 -13.55 13.58
CA GLY A 510 24.51 -13.44 12.14
C GLY A 510 23.25 -12.66 11.71
N SER A 511 22.51 -12.06 12.65
CA SER A 511 21.29 -11.31 12.36
C SER A 511 21.53 -10.18 11.35
N ALA A 512 20.62 -10.04 10.39
CA ALA A 512 20.73 -9.02 9.35
C ALA A 512 20.22 -7.65 9.86
N PHE A 513 21.00 -6.59 9.64
CA PHE A 513 20.57 -5.23 9.91
C PHE A 513 19.44 -4.83 8.94
N LEU A 514 18.28 -4.47 9.48
CA LEU A 514 17.10 -4.08 8.70
C LEU A 514 16.97 -2.57 8.51
N GLY A 515 17.47 -1.78 9.45
CA GLY A 515 17.30 -0.34 9.46
C GLY A 515 17.30 0.25 10.87
N TRP A 516 16.88 1.51 10.95
CA TRP A 516 16.87 2.28 12.19
C TRP A 516 15.44 2.56 12.63
N ASN A 517 15.18 2.51 13.94
CA ASN A 517 13.84 2.71 14.50
C ASN A 517 13.91 3.61 15.73
N PRO A 518 12.97 4.55 15.94
CA PRO A 518 12.97 5.40 17.13
C PRO A 518 12.68 4.64 18.44
N LYS A 519 12.31 3.35 18.37
CA LYS A 519 12.10 2.47 19.53
C LYS A 519 12.97 1.23 19.44
N ALA A 520 13.59 0.87 20.55
CA ALA A 520 14.49 -0.28 20.66
C ALA A 520 13.80 -1.63 20.38
N ASP A 521 12.50 -1.73 20.68
CA ASP A 521 11.68 -2.93 20.45
C ASP A 521 11.20 -3.11 19.00
N GLY A 522 11.47 -2.14 18.12
CA GLY A 522 11.05 -2.15 16.73
C GLY A 522 9.59 -1.74 16.48
N SER A 523 8.83 -1.34 17.52
CA SER A 523 7.41 -0.94 17.38
C SER A 523 7.21 0.46 16.78
N GLY A 524 8.28 1.23 16.55
CA GLY A 524 8.25 2.50 15.84
C GLY A 524 8.37 2.33 14.32
N ILE A 525 8.48 3.44 13.59
CA ILE A 525 8.69 3.42 12.14
C ILE A 525 10.11 2.92 11.83
N LEU A 526 10.22 1.87 11.02
CA LEU A 526 11.51 1.38 10.53
C LEU A 526 11.96 2.19 9.32
N TYR A 527 13.11 2.85 9.44
CA TYR A 527 13.74 3.61 8.38
C TYR A 527 14.88 2.81 7.73
N SER A 528 14.76 2.57 6.42
CA SER A 528 15.82 1.98 5.60
C SER A 528 16.87 3.03 5.19
N SER A 529 18.01 2.57 4.68
CA SER A 529 19.10 3.44 4.21
C SER A 529 18.60 4.44 3.16
N GLY A 530 18.86 5.73 3.38
CA GLY A 530 18.47 6.82 2.48
C GLY A 530 17.03 7.32 2.66
N ALA A 531 16.24 6.69 3.55
CA ALA A 531 14.94 7.23 3.94
C ALA A 531 15.10 8.61 4.60
N LYS A 532 14.09 9.47 4.47
CA LYS A 532 14.09 10.80 5.07
C LYS A 532 13.17 10.83 6.29
N MET A 533 13.69 11.32 7.41
CA MET A 533 12.95 11.51 8.65
C MET A 533 12.82 13.00 8.94
N GLN A 534 11.62 13.48 9.24
CA GLN A 534 11.45 14.82 9.78
C GLN A 534 11.83 14.83 11.26
N VAL A 535 12.77 15.69 11.65
CA VAL A 535 13.27 15.77 13.03
C VAL A 535 12.72 17.03 13.69
N THR A 536 11.82 16.84 14.65
CA THR A 536 11.16 17.91 15.40
C THR A 536 11.51 17.92 16.89
N SER A 537 12.34 16.97 17.32
CA SER A 537 12.88 16.84 18.69
C SER A 537 14.18 16.02 18.66
N ASN A 538 14.90 15.97 19.80
CA ASN A 538 16.04 15.05 19.95
C ASN A 538 15.57 13.60 19.85
N VAL A 539 16.26 12.77 19.07
CA VAL A 539 15.87 11.37 18.86
C VAL A 539 17.09 10.44 18.92
N VAL A 540 16.87 9.27 19.54
CA VAL A 540 17.78 8.13 19.47
C VAL A 540 17.17 7.11 18.52
N LEU A 541 17.94 6.68 17.52
CA LEU A 541 17.54 5.66 16.56
C LEU A 541 18.25 4.35 16.87
N TYR A 542 17.49 3.30 17.13
CA TYR A 542 17.94 1.97 17.49
C TYR A 542 18.06 1.09 16.24
N ALA A 543 19.16 0.36 16.11
CA ALA A 543 19.33 -0.62 15.03
C ALA A 543 18.31 -1.76 15.19
N ILE A 544 17.60 -2.12 14.12
CA ILE A 544 16.68 -3.26 14.11
C ILE A 544 17.29 -4.41 13.32
N TRP A 545 17.11 -5.61 13.85
CA TRP A 545 17.78 -6.82 13.42
C TRP A 545 16.76 -7.89 13.06
N SER A 546 16.91 -8.53 11.90
CA SER A 546 16.20 -9.77 11.58
C SER A 546 17.05 -10.95 12.04
N PRO A 547 16.47 -11.97 12.68
CA PRO A 547 17.15 -13.25 12.87
C PRO A 547 17.65 -13.77 11.52
N THR A 548 18.83 -14.38 11.51
CA THR A 548 19.27 -15.18 10.36
C THR A 548 18.27 -16.31 10.19
N ALA A 549 17.72 -16.49 8.98
CA ALA A 549 17.01 -17.71 8.67
C ALA A 549 18.01 -18.87 8.81
N THR A 550 17.97 -19.57 9.94
CA THR A 550 18.53 -20.91 10.03
C THR A 550 17.86 -21.70 8.93
N SER A 551 18.63 -22.25 8.00
CA SER A 551 18.15 -23.15 6.96
C SER A 551 17.16 -24.14 7.55
N VAL A 552 15.88 -23.94 7.26
CA VAL A 552 14.87 -24.99 7.44
C VAL A 552 15.20 -26.05 6.39
N PRO A 553 15.36 -27.32 6.76
CA PRO A 553 15.54 -28.38 5.78
C PRO A 553 14.32 -28.36 4.85
N THR A 554 14.60 -28.35 3.56
CA THR A 554 13.58 -28.41 2.51
C THR A 554 12.87 -29.75 2.62
N THR A 555 11.71 -29.78 3.26
CA THR A 555 10.73 -30.86 3.10
C THR A 555 9.33 -30.28 3.31
N ILE A 556 8.76 -29.74 2.25
CA ILE A 556 7.31 -29.66 2.09
C ILE A 556 6.97 -30.61 0.95
N ALA A 557 6.24 -31.64 1.32
CA ALA A 557 5.76 -32.70 0.46
C ALA A 557 4.71 -32.16 -0.52
N THR A 558 4.90 -32.47 -1.80
CA THR A 558 3.83 -32.61 -2.78
C THR A 558 3.09 -33.94 -2.51
N PRO A 559 1.75 -34.00 -2.61
CA PRO A 559 1.07 -35.27 -2.49
C PRO A 559 1.15 -36.00 -3.84
N GLU A 560 1.87 -37.12 -3.91
CA GLU A 560 1.61 -38.11 -4.95
C GLU A 560 1.66 -39.54 -4.39
N LEU A 561 0.84 -40.37 -5.04
CA LEU A 561 0.53 -41.76 -4.73
C LEU A 561 1.78 -42.64 -4.54
N GLN A 562 1.68 -43.55 -3.58
CA GLN A 562 2.74 -44.47 -3.19
C GLN A 562 3.00 -45.57 -4.22
N VAL A 563 4.28 -45.85 -4.47
CA VAL A 563 4.77 -47.16 -4.91
C VAL A 563 5.97 -47.53 -4.03
N ILE A 564 5.84 -48.67 -3.34
CA ILE A 564 6.85 -49.25 -2.44
C ILE A 564 7.95 -49.89 -3.28
N VAL A 565 9.23 -49.66 -2.96
CA VAL A 565 10.35 -50.47 -3.44
C VAL A 565 11.24 -50.87 -2.26
N PRO A 566 11.61 -52.16 -2.11
CA PRO A 566 12.36 -52.66 -0.96
C PRO A 566 13.88 -52.47 -1.10
N THR A 567 14.53 -52.55 0.06
CA THR A 567 15.96 -52.37 0.36
C THR A 567 16.82 -53.59 0.02
N SER A 568 18.04 -53.39 -0.50
CA SER A 568 19.29 -54.13 -0.13
C SER A 568 20.50 -53.68 -1.00
N PRO A 569 21.77 -53.82 -0.55
CA PRO A 569 22.91 -53.05 -1.07
C PRO A 569 23.99 -53.85 -1.85
N ASN A 570 24.71 -53.10 -2.69
CA ASN A 570 26.09 -53.30 -3.18
C ASN A 570 26.33 -54.36 -4.30
N PRO A 571 27.51 -54.34 -4.94
CA PRO A 571 27.74 -53.82 -6.28
C PRO A 571 28.23 -54.93 -7.24
N ASP A 572 28.47 -54.58 -8.49
CA ASP A 572 28.91 -55.47 -9.58
C ASP A 572 27.80 -56.37 -10.15
N ASP A 573 27.14 -55.89 -11.21
CA ASP A 573 26.98 -56.72 -12.39
C ASP A 573 26.65 -55.89 -13.66
N LEU A 574 27.57 -56.02 -14.62
CA LEU A 574 27.34 -56.34 -16.03
C LEU A 574 26.58 -55.30 -16.88
N LEU A 575 27.29 -54.53 -17.71
CA LEU A 575 27.66 -54.86 -19.09
C LEU A 575 26.50 -54.86 -20.11
N VAL A 576 26.59 -53.88 -21.02
CA VAL A 576 26.53 -54.03 -22.50
C VAL A 576 25.24 -53.66 -23.26
N SER A 577 25.47 -52.71 -24.18
CA SER A 577 24.88 -52.51 -25.52
C SER A 577 23.44 -52.00 -25.70
N PHE A 578 23.35 -50.98 -26.56
CA PHE A 578 22.16 -50.62 -27.31
C PHE A 578 21.86 -51.64 -28.40
N PRO A 579 20.58 -51.95 -28.65
CA PRO A 579 20.14 -52.23 -30.00
C PRO A 579 19.04 -51.25 -30.46
N ASP A 580 19.18 -50.85 -31.72
CA ASP A 580 18.14 -50.28 -32.55
C ASP A 580 16.89 -51.19 -32.60
N GLN A 581 15.73 -50.53 -32.69
CA GLN A 581 14.54 -50.84 -33.53
C GLN A 581 13.24 -50.53 -32.77
N LEU A 582 12.51 -49.53 -33.27
CA LEU A 582 11.15 -49.16 -32.84
C LEU A 582 10.12 -50.25 -33.17
N PRO A 583 9.01 -50.30 -32.40
CA PRO A 583 7.69 -50.52 -32.95
C PRO A 583 6.83 -49.25 -32.88
N LYS A 584 6.10 -49.04 -33.98
CA LYS A 584 5.14 -47.96 -34.25
C LYS A 584 3.81 -48.19 -33.51
N THR A 585 3.29 -47.13 -32.89
CA THR A 585 1.87 -46.69 -32.73
C THR A 585 1.88 -45.58 -31.69
N GLY A 586 1.36 -44.37 -31.80
CA GLY A 586 0.63 -43.60 -32.80
C GLY A 586 0.30 -42.25 -32.12
N ILE A 587 0.41 -41.15 -32.86
CA ILE A 587 0.12 -39.73 -32.49
C ILE A 587 1.26 -39.01 -31.74
N ASP A 588 2.15 -38.38 -32.53
CA ASP A 588 3.25 -37.50 -32.12
C ASP A 588 2.86 -36.04 -32.39
N LEU A 589 2.49 -35.28 -31.34
CA LEU A 589 2.31 -33.82 -31.36
C LEU A 589 3.53 -33.09 -30.77
N GLY A 590 4.68 -33.76 -30.63
CA GLY A 590 5.81 -33.24 -29.85
C GLY A 590 6.92 -32.54 -30.64
N ARG A 591 6.98 -32.68 -31.98
CA ARG A 591 8.14 -32.22 -32.76
C ARG A 591 7.97 -30.91 -33.53
N GLU A 592 6.75 -30.53 -33.91
CA GLU A 592 6.54 -29.26 -34.63
C GLU A 592 6.50 -28.02 -33.72
N VAL A 593 5.98 -28.17 -32.49
CA VAL A 593 5.97 -27.09 -31.50
C VAL A 593 7.39 -26.73 -31.05
N LEU A 594 8.25 -27.74 -30.86
CA LEU A 594 9.64 -27.53 -30.47
C LEU A 594 10.47 -26.93 -31.63
N ALA A 595 10.19 -27.31 -32.88
CA ALA A 595 10.84 -26.72 -34.05
C ALA A 595 10.41 -25.26 -34.27
N ALA A 596 9.12 -24.94 -34.12
CA ALA A 596 8.59 -23.58 -34.25
C ALA A 596 9.13 -22.64 -33.15
N PHE A 597 9.26 -23.14 -31.92
CA PHE A 597 9.82 -22.38 -30.80
C PHE A 597 11.32 -22.09 -30.98
N VAL A 598 12.09 -23.05 -31.51
CA VAL A 598 13.51 -22.89 -31.81
C VAL A 598 13.73 -21.97 -33.03
N LEU A 599 12.86 -22.02 -34.06
CA LEU A 599 12.92 -21.10 -35.20
C LEU A 599 12.52 -19.67 -34.83
N GLY A 600 11.54 -19.50 -33.92
CA GLY A 600 11.11 -18.21 -33.39
C GLY A 600 12.20 -17.52 -32.57
N LEU A 601 12.93 -18.29 -31.74
CA LEU A 601 14.06 -17.78 -30.97
C LEU A 601 15.26 -17.41 -31.85
N ALA A 602 15.52 -18.17 -32.92
CA ALA A 602 16.60 -17.87 -33.87
C ALA A 602 16.34 -16.61 -34.71
N THR A 603 15.07 -16.36 -35.11
CA THR A 603 14.67 -15.15 -35.85
C THR A 603 14.71 -13.89 -34.98
N LEU A 604 14.35 -14.00 -33.70
CA LEU A 604 14.46 -12.90 -32.73
C LEU A 604 15.94 -12.53 -32.44
N ALA A 605 16.81 -13.54 -32.31
CA ALA A 605 18.25 -13.35 -32.12
C ALA A 605 18.92 -12.66 -33.32
N LEU A 606 18.56 -13.05 -34.55
CA LEU A 606 19.05 -12.42 -35.79
C LEU A 606 18.54 -10.97 -35.95
N ALA A 607 17.32 -10.67 -35.52
CA ALA A 607 16.76 -9.32 -35.52
C ALA A 607 17.49 -8.41 -34.52
N PHE A 608 17.84 -8.94 -33.34
CA PHE A 608 18.61 -8.23 -32.32
C PHE A 608 20.05 -7.96 -32.77
N GLU A 609 20.71 -8.94 -33.40
CA GLU A 609 22.07 -8.77 -33.93
C GLU A 609 22.14 -7.71 -35.05
N ARG A 610 21.13 -7.65 -35.93
CA ARG A 610 21.02 -6.60 -36.96
C ARG A 610 20.84 -5.21 -36.36
N ARG A 611 19.99 -5.05 -35.34
CA ARG A 611 19.78 -3.75 -34.67
C ARG A 611 21.01 -3.32 -33.87
N PHE A 612 21.71 -4.26 -33.23
CA PHE A 612 22.95 -3.98 -32.50
C PHE A 612 24.09 -3.55 -33.43
N ARG A 613 24.25 -4.19 -34.61
CA ARG A 613 25.23 -3.76 -35.63
C ARG A 613 24.90 -2.38 -36.22
N MET A 614 23.62 -2.04 -36.40
CA MET A 614 23.22 -0.69 -36.82
C MET A 614 23.58 0.36 -35.76
N LEU A 615 23.34 0.07 -34.48
CA LEU A 615 23.68 0.97 -33.37
C LEU A 615 25.20 1.17 -33.25
N LEU A 616 26.00 0.11 -33.40
CA LEU A 616 27.46 0.19 -33.39
C LEU A 616 28.02 0.98 -34.58
N THR A 617 27.34 0.92 -35.74
CA THR A 617 27.71 1.67 -36.94
C THR A 617 27.34 3.15 -36.80
N ALA A 618 26.20 3.46 -36.17
CA ALA A 618 25.81 4.83 -35.83
C ALA A 618 26.77 5.48 -34.81
N LEU A 619 27.16 4.74 -33.77
CA LEU A 619 28.14 5.16 -32.76
C LEU A 619 29.56 5.37 -33.32
N ARG A 620 29.95 4.63 -34.37
CA ARG A 620 31.22 4.85 -35.08
C ARG A 620 31.19 6.06 -36.03
N ARG A 621 30.01 6.43 -36.56
CA ARG A 621 29.84 7.64 -37.38
C ARG A 621 29.85 8.91 -36.54
N THR A 622 29.23 8.92 -35.36
CA THR A 622 29.27 10.07 -34.43
C THR A 622 30.66 10.33 -33.86
N ARG A 623 31.48 9.28 -33.66
CA ARG A 623 32.90 9.43 -33.24
C ARG A 623 33.85 9.96 -34.33
N ARG A 624 33.45 9.91 -35.61
CA ARG A 624 34.25 10.43 -36.74
C ARG A 624 33.86 11.86 -37.15
N ALA A 625 32.70 12.34 -36.70
CA ALA A 625 32.24 13.72 -36.93
C ALA A 625 32.68 14.70 -35.83
N GLY A 626 33.24 14.20 -34.71
CA GLY A 626 33.76 14.99 -33.60
C GLY A 626 35.29 14.92 -33.46
N ARG A 627 36.02 14.68 -34.55
CA ARG A 627 37.49 14.66 -34.57
C ARG A 627 38.03 15.41 -35.77
#